data_AF-A0A6P6PLZ7-F1
#
_entry.id   AF-A0A6P6PLZ7-F1
#
_cell.length_a   1.000
_cell.length_b   1.000
_cell.length_c   1.000
_cell.angle_alpha   90.00
_cell.angle_beta   90.00
_cell.angle_gamma   90.00
#
_symmetry.space_group_name_H-M   'P 1'
#
loop_
_entity.id
_entity.type
_entity.pdbx_description
1 polymer ?
#
loop_
_entity_poly.entity_id
_entity_poly.type
_entity_poly.pdbx_seq_one_letter_code
_entity_poly.pdbx_strand_id
1 'polypeptide(L)'
;MTSVKAWSLLLLPFSLVSMGKAECPVPSMNGKFVLSLESILKNSFADDSEALLECAKGYERDKGPTSITCVNGVWSEVKLICKKVDCGQPKPSPHMTYSIRDGTLFGAYIQPVCETGYDLEGSSHRQCLVSGWSGKAECILSECDFPDPIEHGERFGPENPVFNDVITYSCNDKYTLVGNSSITCGEYGEYSSPPPICIVMTTPTEASTTTNKATTTDTTTVSTRSHVIITLTKASTTTNKATTTDMTTASNRSHGRIVEKPTNGSSSIVGICIVVICIVVIFAGIVVICILGIVVVVVAVVIWKYLKQRGSYDTGEELRAKEDLLLIQSV
;
A
#
# COMPACT_ATOMS: atom_id res chain seq x y z
N MET A 1 -80.68 -78.75 -36.63
CA MET A 1 -79.44 -78.89 -35.84
C MET A 1 -79.08 -77.56 -35.18
N THR A 2 -78.30 -77.61 -34.09
CA THR A 2 -77.36 -76.55 -33.63
C THR A 2 -77.84 -75.09 -33.63
N SER A 3 -78.40 -74.66 -32.50
CA SER A 3 -78.40 -73.23 -32.12
C SER A 3 -77.00 -72.84 -31.63
N VAL A 4 -76.38 -71.83 -32.25
CA VAL A 4 -75.14 -71.21 -31.76
C VAL A 4 -75.45 -69.80 -31.26
N LYS A 5 -75.42 -69.62 -29.94
CA LYS A 5 -75.45 -68.28 -29.32
C LYS A 5 -74.14 -67.57 -29.62
N ALA A 6 -74.18 -66.56 -30.48
CA ALA A 6 -73.11 -65.59 -30.59
C ALA A 6 -73.06 -64.75 -29.31
N TRP A 7 -72.17 -65.10 -28.37
CA TRP A 7 -71.81 -64.18 -27.30
C TRP A 7 -70.94 -63.07 -27.89
N SER A 8 -71.47 -61.84 -27.86
CA SER A 8 -70.71 -60.63 -28.16
C SER A 8 -69.62 -60.45 -27.09
N LEU A 9 -68.42 -60.98 -27.38
CA LEU A 9 -67.22 -60.67 -26.62
C LEU A 9 -66.92 -59.17 -26.76
N LEU A 10 -67.40 -58.40 -25.79
CA LEU A 10 -66.97 -57.03 -25.56
C LEU A 10 -65.49 -57.05 -25.21
N LEU A 11 -64.65 -56.95 -26.23
CA LEU A 11 -63.25 -56.56 -26.10
C LEU A 11 -63.23 -55.13 -25.58
N LEU A 12 -63.30 -54.99 -24.25
CA LEU A 12 -62.88 -53.77 -23.57
C LEU A 12 -61.48 -53.45 -24.08
N PRO A 13 -61.24 -52.25 -24.64
CA PRO A 13 -59.88 -51.84 -24.89
C PRO A 13 -59.19 -51.77 -23.53
N PHE A 14 -58.26 -52.69 -23.28
CA PHE A 14 -57.24 -52.49 -22.26
C PHE A 14 -56.38 -51.32 -22.73
N SER A 15 -56.86 -50.11 -22.44
CA SER A 15 -56.04 -48.91 -22.48
C SER A 15 -54.87 -49.17 -21.55
N LEU A 16 -53.73 -49.53 -22.14
CA LEU A 16 -52.44 -49.45 -21.49
C LEU A 16 -52.24 -47.98 -21.14
N VAL A 17 -52.71 -47.61 -19.94
CA VAL A 17 -52.32 -46.37 -19.29
C VAL A 17 -50.82 -46.49 -19.16
N SER A 18 -50.12 -45.76 -20.03
CA SER A 18 -48.69 -45.54 -19.91
C SER A 18 -48.47 -44.87 -18.56
N MET A 19 -48.16 -45.67 -17.55
CA MET A 19 -47.64 -45.20 -16.28
C MET A 19 -46.33 -44.48 -16.64
N GLY A 20 -46.42 -43.16 -16.78
CA GLY A 20 -45.25 -42.34 -17.07
C GLY A 20 -44.19 -42.65 -16.03
N LYS A 21 -42.97 -42.98 -16.50
CA LYS A 21 -41.86 -43.28 -15.59
C LYS A 21 -41.75 -42.11 -14.60
N ALA A 22 -41.67 -42.42 -13.32
CA ALA A 22 -41.55 -41.41 -12.30
C ALA A 22 -40.11 -40.88 -12.30
N GLU A 23 -39.81 -39.97 -13.22
CA GLU A 23 -38.50 -39.35 -13.34
C GLU A 23 -38.33 -38.26 -12.29
N CYS A 24 -37.23 -38.30 -11.54
CA CYS A 24 -36.91 -37.27 -10.57
C CYS A 24 -36.39 -36.01 -11.27
N PRO A 25 -36.76 -34.80 -10.80
CA PRO A 25 -36.11 -33.57 -11.23
C PRO A 25 -34.65 -33.55 -10.80
N VAL A 26 -33.82 -32.68 -11.39
CA VAL A 26 -32.45 -32.45 -10.91
C VAL A 26 -32.51 -32.08 -9.40
N PRO A 27 -31.83 -32.82 -8.50
CA PRO A 27 -31.98 -32.62 -7.06
C PRO A 27 -31.51 -31.24 -6.61
N SER A 28 -32.23 -30.65 -5.65
CA SER A 28 -31.89 -29.32 -5.11
C SER A 28 -30.65 -29.40 -4.22
N MET A 29 -29.62 -28.65 -4.59
CA MET A 29 -28.38 -28.54 -3.83
C MET A 29 -28.47 -27.44 -2.75
N ASN A 30 -27.55 -27.46 -1.79
CA ASN A 30 -27.32 -26.35 -0.86
C ASN A 30 -25.82 -26.00 -0.82
N GLY A 31 -25.44 -24.85 -0.25
CA GLY A 31 -24.05 -24.36 -0.28
C GLY A 31 -22.98 -25.22 0.42
N LYS A 32 -23.29 -26.44 0.87
CA LYS A 32 -22.36 -27.40 1.47
C LYS A 32 -22.09 -28.63 0.58
N PHE A 33 -22.99 -28.98 -0.34
CA PHE A 33 -22.84 -30.11 -1.26
C PHE A 33 -23.42 -29.82 -2.65
N VAL A 34 -22.86 -30.48 -3.66
CA VAL A 34 -23.21 -30.33 -5.08
C VAL A 34 -23.40 -31.70 -5.73
N LEU A 35 -23.99 -31.75 -6.92
CA LEU A 35 -23.93 -32.94 -7.77
C LEU A 35 -22.48 -33.20 -8.19
N SER A 36 -22.08 -34.48 -8.28
CA SER A 36 -20.82 -34.85 -8.94
C SER A 36 -20.82 -34.41 -10.41
N LEU A 37 -19.63 -34.28 -10.99
CA LEU A 37 -19.51 -33.97 -12.43
C LEU A 37 -20.21 -35.03 -13.31
N GLU A 38 -20.23 -36.29 -12.88
CA GLU A 38 -20.95 -37.39 -13.57
C GLU A 38 -22.48 -37.26 -13.48
N SER A 39 -23.00 -36.58 -12.45
CA SER A 39 -24.44 -36.46 -12.22
C SER A 39 -25.01 -35.14 -12.71
N ILE A 40 -24.24 -34.05 -12.68
CA ILE A 40 -24.66 -32.75 -13.27
C ILE A 40 -24.72 -32.79 -14.81
N LEU A 41 -24.07 -33.77 -15.43
CA LEU A 41 -24.12 -34.03 -16.89
C LEU A 41 -25.33 -34.90 -17.31
N LYS A 42 -26.21 -35.32 -16.39
CA LYS A 42 -27.43 -36.11 -16.70
C LYS A 42 -28.63 -35.18 -16.94
N ASN A 43 -29.31 -35.32 -18.07
CA ASN A 43 -30.48 -34.50 -18.41
C ASN A 43 -31.76 -34.88 -17.64
N SER A 44 -31.93 -36.15 -17.24
CA SER A 44 -32.99 -36.58 -16.33
C SER A 44 -32.55 -37.82 -15.53
N PHE A 45 -33.31 -38.15 -14.49
CA PHE A 45 -33.06 -39.26 -13.59
C PHE A 45 -34.29 -40.16 -13.56
N ALA A 46 -34.16 -41.38 -14.08
CA ALA A 46 -35.23 -42.36 -14.05
C ALA A 46 -35.51 -42.86 -12.61
N ASP A 47 -36.68 -43.47 -12.43
CA ASP A 47 -37.00 -44.18 -11.19
C ASP A 47 -35.97 -45.28 -10.89
N ASP A 48 -35.75 -45.56 -9.61
CA ASP A 48 -34.66 -46.41 -9.06
C ASP A 48 -33.21 -45.99 -9.42
N SER A 49 -32.99 -44.87 -10.12
CA SER A 49 -31.63 -44.41 -10.48
C SER A 49 -30.95 -43.56 -9.39
N GLU A 50 -29.62 -43.57 -9.35
CA GLU A 50 -28.83 -42.78 -8.40
C GLU A 50 -28.23 -41.49 -9.00
N ALA A 51 -28.26 -40.44 -8.20
CA ALA A 51 -27.44 -39.23 -8.35
C ALA A 51 -26.33 -39.23 -7.30
N LEU A 52 -25.10 -38.94 -7.73
CA LEU A 52 -23.93 -38.84 -6.85
C LEU A 52 -23.76 -37.40 -6.36
N LEU A 53 -23.39 -37.27 -5.08
CA LEU A 53 -23.22 -36.01 -4.37
C LEU A 53 -21.78 -35.85 -3.87
N GLU A 54 -21.23 -34.67 -4.04
CA GLU A 54 -19.90 -34.26 -3.59
C GLU A 54 -20.00 -33.07 -2.63
N CYS A 55 -19.03 -32.89 -1.75
CA CYS A 55 -18.98 -31.68 -0.91
C CYS A 55 -18.57 -30.47 -1.75
N ALA A 56 -19.18 -29.31 -1.48
CA ALA A 56 -18.89 -28.08 -2.21
C ALA A 56 -17.43 -27.63 -2.00
N LYS A 57 -16.88 -26.83 -2.92
CA LYS A 57 -15.51 -26.30 -2.79
C LYS A 57 -15.30 -25.62 -1.43
N GLY A 58 -14.28 -26.07 -0.69
CA GLY A 58 -14.02 -25.60 0.68
C GLY A 58 -14.68 -26.44 1.78
N TYR A 59 -15.38 -27.51 1.42
CA TYR A 59 -15.94 -28.50 2.33
C TYR A 59 -15.36 -29.89 2.06
N GLU A 60 -15.36 -30.73 3.10
CA GLU A 60 -14.98 -32.14 3.05
C GLU A 60 -16.07 -33.02 3.67
N ARG A 61 -16.09 -34.30 3.29
CA ARG A 61 -17.08 -35.28 3.75
C ARG A 61 -16.78 -35.71 5.19
N ASP A 62 -17.65 -35.34 6.12
CA ASP A 62 -17.57 -35.83 7.50
C ASP A 62 -18.23 -37.21 7.62
N LYS A 63 -19.50 -37.33 7.20
CA LYS A 63 -20.33 -38.52 7.41
C LYS A 63 -21.35 -38.72 6.29
N GLY A 64 -21.93 -39.92 6.22
CA GLY A 64 -23.02 -40.26 5.30
C GLY A 64 -22.59 -40.79 3.92
N PRO A 65 -23.56 -41.29 3.13
CA PRO A 65 -23.34 -41.74 1.75
C PRO A 65 -23.18 -40.55 0.80
N THR A 66 -22.51 -40.81 -0.34
CA THR A 66 -22.32 -39.85 -1.44
C THR A 66 -23.28 -40.10 -2.61
N SER A 67 -24.42 -40.76 -2.37
CA SER A 67 -25.47 -40.93 -3.36
C SER A 67 -26.86 -40.77 -2.75
N ILE A 68 -27.82 -40.46 -3.62
CA ILE A 68 -29.26 -40.46 -3.36
C ILE A 68 -29.96 -41.20 -4.49
N THR A 69 -31.05 -41.90 -4.16
CA THR A 69 -31.83 -42.72 -5.08
C THR A 69 -33.14 -42.02 -5.43
N CYS A 70 -33.54 -42.06 -6.69
CA CYS A 70 -34.87 -41.66 -7.14
C CYS A 70 -35.86 -42.78 -6.80
N VAL A 71 -36.95 -42.47 -6.10
CA VAL A 71 -37.98 -43.44 -5.71
C VAL A 71 -39.37 -42.83 -5.91
N ASN A 72 -40.13 -43.38 -6.85
CA ASN A 72 -41.42 -42.87 -7.32
C ASN A 72 -41.37 -41.38 -7.69
N GLY A 73 -40.28 -40.94 -8.34
CA GLY A 73 -40.08 -39.54 -8.75
C GLY A 73 -39.69 -38.57 -7.63
N VAL A 74 -39.43 -39.07 -6.42
CA VAL A 74 -38.96 -38.30 -5.26
C VAL A 74 -37.57 -38.77 -4.84
N TRP A 75 -36.67 -37.84 -4.52
CA TRP A 75 -35.34 -38.18 -4.03
C TRP A 75 -35.36 -38.69 -2.59
N SER A 76 -34.55 -39.73 -2.32
CA SER A 76 -34.23 -40.16 -0.96
C SER A 76 -33.59 -39.03 -0.13
N GLU A 77 -33.85 -39.01 1.17
CA GLU A 77 -33.24 -38.08 2.14
C GLU A 77 -31.71 -37.96 1.99
N VAL A 78 -31.21 -36.73 1.78
CA VAL A 78 -29.77 -36.46 1.67
C VAL A 78 -29.10 -36.62 3.03
N LYS A 79 -28.38 -37.74 3.21
CA LYS A 79 -27.65 -38.08 4.44
C LYS A 79 -26.17 -37.65 4.42
N LEU A 80 -25.71 -37.01 3.35
CA LEU A 80 -24.35 -36.50 3.21
C LEU A 80 -24.12 -35.30 4.15
N ILE A 81 -23.19 -35.45 5.09
CA ILE A 81 -22.78 -34.38 6.00
C ILE A 81 -21.39 -33.88 5.58
N CYS A 82 -21.36 -32.67 5.02
CA CYS A 82 -20.15 -31.94 4.66
C CYS A 82 -19.83 -30.87 5.72
N LYS A 83 -18.58 -30.82 6.17
CA LYS A 83 -18.03 -29.76 7.06
C LYS A 83 -17.05 -28.90 6.28
N LYS A 84 -16.78 -27.66 6.70
CA LYS A 84 -15.70 -26.87 6.10
C LYS A 84 -14.36 -27.58 6.27
N VAL A 85 -13.49 -27.47 5.29
CA VAL A 85 -12.06 -27.79 5.45
C VAL A 85 -11.49 -26.93 6.58
N ASP A 86 -10.69 -27.54 7.46
CA ASP A 86 -9.96 -26.86 8.52
C ASP A 86 -8.47 -26.89 8.16
N CYS A 87 -7.85 -25.72 8.01
CA CYS A 87 -6.41 -25.61 7.76
C CYS A 87 -5.56 -25.87 9.01
N GLY A 88 -6.21 -26.02 10.17
CA GLY A 88 -5.56 -26.19 11.47
C GLY A 88 -4.81 -24.95 11.92
N GLN A 89 -4.14 -25.07 13.06
CA GLN A 89 -3.23 -24.02 13.52
C GLN A 89 -2.06 -23.87 12.54
N PRO A 90 -1.65 -22.64 12.19
CA PRO A 90 -0.49 -22.41 11.34
C PRO A 90 0.76 -23.01 11.98
N LYS A 91 1.65 -23.58 11.16
CA LYS A 91 2.90 -24.17 11.67
C LYS A 91 3.77 -23.06 12.30
N PRO A 92 4.36 -23.29 13.49
CA PRO A 92 5.34 -22.37 14.07
C PRO A 92 6.48 -22.08 13.10
N SER A 93 7.08 -20.91 13.23
CA SER A 93 8.21 -20.46 12.42
C SER A 93 9.12 -19.58 13.28
N PRO A 94 10.43 -19.50 13.01
CA PRO A 94 11.34 -18.67 13.81
C PRO A 94 10.87 -17.22 13.84
N HIS A 95 10.94 -16.61 15.04
CA HIS A 95 10.63 -15.20 15.30
C HIS A 95 9.25 -14.71 14.81
N MET A 96 8.29 -15.64 14.64
CA MET A 96 7.00 -15.36 14.03
C MET A 96 5.84 -16.06 14.75
N THR A 97 4.89 -15.24 15.17
CA THR A 97 3.58 -15.66 15.68
C THR A 97 2.49 -15.39 14.62
N TYR A 98 1.24 -15.75 14.92
CA TYR A 98 0.11 -15.48 14.02
C TYR A 98 -1.07 -14.90 14.82
N SER A 99 -1.60 -13.75 14.38
CA SER A 99 -2.87 -13.22 14.85
C SER A 99 -4.01 -13.95 14.16
N ILE A 100 -4.76 -14.75 14.92
CA ILE A 100 -5.87 -15.58 14.44
C ILE A 100 -7.17 -14.99 15.00
N ARG A 101 -8.01 -14.44 14.12
CA ARG A 101 -9.30 -13.82 14.49
C ARG A 101 -10.49 -14.64 14.00
N ASP A 102 -10.46 -15.06 12.74
CA ASP A 102 -11.58 -15.74 12.07
C ASP A 102 -11.54 -17.28 12.23
N GLY A 103 -10.67 -17.78 13.12
CA GLY A 103 -10.39 -19.21 13.27
C GLY A 103 -9.56 -19.77 12.12
N THR A 104 -9.73 -21.07 11.85
CA THR A 104 -8.86 -21.85 10.95
C THR A 104 -9.61 -22.54 9.79
N LEU A 105 -10.93 -22.31 9.68
CA LEU A 105 -11.80 -22.93 8.67
C LEU A 105 -11.70 -22.25 7.30
N PHE A 106 -12.07 -22.97 6.24
CA PHE A 106 -12.04 -22.49 4.85
C PHE A 106 -12.63 -21.08 4.68
N GLY A 107 -11.82 -20.20 4.09
CA GLY A 107 -12.08 -18.78 3.88
C GLY A 107 -11.55 -17.84 4.97
N ALA A 108 -11.17 -18.34 6.16
CA ALA A 108 -10.60 -17.54 7.24
C ALA A 108 -9.25 -16.92 6.86
N TYR A 109 -8.94 -15.77 7.44
CA TYR A 109 -7.66 -15.07 7.29
C TYR A 109 -6.90 -15.01 8.62
N ILE A 110 -5.57 -15.08 8.53
CA ILE A 110 -4.63 -14.89 9.64
C ILE A 110 -3.52 -13.94 9.22
N GLN A 111 -3.00 -13.17 10.17
CA GLN A 111 -1.89 -12.23 9.96
C GLN A 111 -0.63 -12.79 10.63
N PRO A 112 0.49 -13.04 9.93
CA PRO A 112 1.77 -13.31 10.58
C PRO A 112 2.28 -12.06 11.30
N VAL A 113 2.91 -12.24 12.46
CA VAL A 113 3.41 -11.14 13.30
C VAL A 113 4.80 -11.50 13.80
N CYS A 114 5.80 -10.72 13.40
CA CYS A 114 7.18 -10.90 13.83
C CYS A 114 7.42 -10.45 15.27
N GLU A 115 8.49 -10.96 15.88
CA GLU A 115 9.05 -10.45 17.13
C GLU A 115 9.72 -9.08 16.93
N THR A 116 9.88 -8.28 17.99
CA THR A 116 10.51 -6.94 17.92
C THR A 116 11.92 -7.04 17.32
N GLY A 117 12.22 -6.16 16.36
CA GLY A 117 13.47 -6.15 15.60
C GLY A 117 13.59 -7.24 14.55
N TYR A 118 12.47 -7.82 14.11
CA TYR A 118 12.38 -8.65 12.91
C TYR A 118 11.34 -8.07 11.93
N ASP A 119 11.75 -7.89 10.68
CA ASP A 119 10.89 -7.46 9.58
C ASP A 119 10.19 -8.65 8.91
N LEU A 120 8.96 -8.42 8.43
CA LEU A 120 8.15 -9.44 7.77
C LEU A 120 8.43 -9.49 6.26
N GLU A 121 9.14 -10.53 5.81
CA GLU A 121 9.31 -10.80 4.38
C GLU A 121 8.15 -11.66 3.84
N GLY A 122 7.59 -11.28 2.69
CA GLY A 122 6.59 -12.06 1.97
C GLY A 122 5.13 -11.68 2.28
N SER A 123 4.31 -12.67 2.64
CA SER A 123 2.84 -12.54 2.68
C SER A 123 2.35 -11.93 3.99
N SER A 124 1.88 -10.67 3.96
CA SER A 124 1.32 -9.98 5.15
C SER A 124 0.08 -10.65 5.75
N HIS A 125 -0.60 -11.51 4.98
CA HIS A 125 -1.75 -12.31 5.40
C HIS A 125 -1.69 -13.70 4.77
N ARG A 126 -2.35 -14.68 5.41
CA ARG A 126 -2.57 -16.03 4.86
C ARG A 126 -4.06 -16.38 4.93
N GLN A 127 -4.57 -17.05 3.92
CA GLN A 127 -5.97 -17.48 3.82
C GLN A 127 -6.07 -19.01 3.91
N CYS A 128 -7.08 -19.54 4.61
CA CYS A 128 -7.35 -20.97 4.59
C CYS A 128 -8.02 -21.40 3.27
N LEU A 129 -7.27 -22.12 2.43
CA LEU A 129 -7.73 -22.70 1.17
C LEU A 129 -7.94 -24.22 1.29
N VAL A 130 -8.49 -24.84 0.24
CA VAL A 130 -8.61 -26.32 0.14
C VAL A 130 -7.28 -27.06 0.21
N SER A 131 -6.16 -26.36 0.00
CA SER A 131 -4.78 -26.88 0.08
C SER A 131 -4.08 -26.54 1.40
N GLY A 132 -4.79 -26.01 2.40
CA GLY A 132 -4.20 -25.44 3.61
C GLY A 132 -4.00 -23.92 3.52
N TRP A 133 -3.20 -23.38 4.44
CA TRP A 133 -2.87 -21.95 4.49
C TRP A 133 -2.10 -21.48 3.23
N SER A 134 -2.58 -20.41 2.61
CA SER A 134 -1.94 -19.78 1.45
C SER A 134 -0.74 -18.91 1.83
N GLY A 135 0.07 -18.56 0.83
CA GLY A 135 1.21 -17.66 0.98
C GLY A 135 2.42 -18.26 1.69
N LYS A 136 3.55 -17.56 1.60
CA LYS A 136 4.75 -17.78 2.41
C LYS A 136 5.13 -16.45 3.04
N ALA A 137 5.51 -16.47 4.30
CA ALA A 137 6.13 -15.34 4.98
C ALA A 137 7.21 -15.89 5.92
N GLU A 138 8.25 -15.09 6.15
CA GLU A 138 9.36 -15.36 7.07
C GLU A 138 9.71 -14.05 7.79
N CYS A 139 10.22 -14.14 9.02
CA CYS A 139 10.65 -12.96 9.79
C CYS A 139 12.18 -12.91 9.76
N ILE A 140 12.73 -11.86 9.16
CA ILE A 140 14.17 -11.62 9.01
C ILE A 140 14.62 -10.59 10.03
N LEU A 141 15.83 -10.71 10.57
CA LEU A 141 16.34 -9.77 11.58
C LEU A 141 16.51 -8.38 10.94
N SER A 142 16.01 -7.33 11.57
CA SER A 142 16.04 -5.98 11.00
C SER A 142 17.47 -5.47 10.83
N GLU A 143 17.76 -4.91 9.65
CA GLU A 143 19.06 -4.37 9.26
C GLU A 143 19.04 -2.83 9.34
N CYS A 144 20.14 -2.22 9.78
CA CYS A 144 20.38 -0.78 9.72
C CYS A 144 21.44 -0.45 8.66
N ASP A 145 21.28 0.67 7.93
CA ASP A 145 22.35 1.20 7.07
C ASP A 145 23.62 1.45 7.91
N PHE A 146 24.80 1.02 7.46
CA PHE A 146 26.05 1.34 8.16
C PHE A 146 26.28 2.86 8.12
N PRO A 147 26.56 3.55 9.25
CA PRO A 147 26.53 5.01 9.29
C PRO A 147 27.54 5.66 8.35
N ASP A 148 27.30 6.92 7.97
CA ASP A 148 28.29 7.73 7.26
C ASP A 148 29.56 7.98 8.11
N PRO A 149 30.73 8.21 7.47
CA PRO A 149 31.93 8.67 8.17
C PRO A 149 31.70 10.04 8.82
N ILE A 150 32.17 10.23 10.06
CA ILE A 150 32.18 11.55 10.72
C ILE A 150 33.48 12.31 10.38
N GLU A 151 33.38 13.64 10.23
CA GLU A 151 34.59 14.45 10.04
C GLU A 151 35.47 14.43 11.30
N HIS A 152 36.78 14.29 11.11
CA HIS A 152 37.79 14.27 12.16
C HIS A 152 37.59 13.20 13.25
N GLY A 153 36.95 12.09 12.90
CA GLY A 153 36.81 10.92 13.77
C GLY A 153 36.72 9.60 13.00
N GLU A 154 36.59 8.52 13.76
CA GLU A 154 36.49 7.14 13.28
C GLU A 154 35.26 6.46 13.89
N ARG A 155 34.77 5.40 13.22
CA ARG A 155 33.59 4.63 13.64
C ARG A 155 33.88 3.13 13.57
N PHE A 156 33.41 2.41 14.58
CA PHE A 156 33.75 1.01 14.83
C PHE A 156 32.49 0.19 15.08
N GLY A 157 32.35 -0.94 14.39
CA GLY A 157 31.21 -1.84 14.48
C GLY A 157 31.18 -2.81 13.29
N PRO A 158 30.14 -3.65 13.17
CA PRO A 158 29.93 -4.50 12.00
C PRO A 158 29.62 -3.67 10.74
N GLU A 159 30.05 -4.13 9.56
CA GLU A 159 29.78 -3.46 8.27
C GLU A 159 28.32 -3.57 7.80
N ASN A 160 27.56 -4.54 8.33
CA ASN A 160 26.12 -4.69 8.11
C ASN A 160 25.44 -4.83 9.49
N PRO A 161 25.12 -3.71 10.17
CA PRO A 161 24.54 -3.74 11.52
C PRO A 161 23.11 -4.28 11.53
N VAL A 162 22.80 -5.15 12.48
CA VAL A 162 21.46 -5.68 12.73
C VAL A 162 20.90 -5.20 14.07
N PHE A 163 19.62 -5.44 14.34
CA PHE A 163 18.94 -5.01 15.58
C PHE A 163 19.76 -5.27 16.87
N ASN A 164 19.93 -4.22 17.67
CA ASN A 164 20.81 -4.10 18.85
C ASN A 164 22.32 -4.06 18.62
N ASP A 165 22.84 -4.13 17.39
CA ASP A 165 24.26 -3.83 17.13
C ASP A 165 24.60 -2.38 17.50
N VAL A 166 25.84 -2.18 17.95
CA VAL A 166 26.32 -0.89 18.47
C VAL A 166 27.47 -0.38 17.62
N ILE A 167 27.29 0.79 17.02
CA ILE A 167 28.38 1.54 16.38
C ILE A 167 28.97 2.51 17.41
N THR A 168 30.27 2.43 17.61
CA THR A 168 31.04 3.28 18.55
C THR A 168 31.90 4.26 17.77
N TYR A 169 32.05 5.49 18.28
CA TYR A 169 32.80 6.56 17.64
C TYR A 169 33.99 7.01 18.50
N SER A 170 35.07 7.43 17.84
CA SER A 170 36.19 8.15 18.45
C SER A 170 36.49 9.40 17.62
N CYS A 171 37.11 10.40 18.24
CA CYS A 171 37.66 11.56 17.53
C CYS A 171 39.18 11.44 17.38
N ASN A 172 39.70 12.08 16.33
CA ASN A 172 41.13 12.13 16.05
C ASN A 172 41.85 13.06 17.04
N ASP A 173 43.18 12.94 17.15
CA ASP A 173 44.01 13.80 18.00
C ASP A 173 43.68 15.28 17.86
N LYS A 174 43.52 15.96 19.02
CA LYS A 174 43.14 17.38 19.19
C LYS A 174 41.66 17.69 18.96
N TYR A 175 40.82 16.70 18.65
CA TYR A 175 39.37 16.85 18.59
C TYR A 175 38.70 16.25 19.83
N THR A 176 37.54 16.80 20.20
CA THR A 176 36.70 16.35 21.32
C THR A 176 35.34 15.91 20.79
N LEU A 177 34.85 14.76 21.26
CA LEU A 177 33.57 14.19 20.86
C LEU A 177 32.41 14.93 21.55
N VAL A 178 31.44 15.39 20.76
CA VAL A 178 30.21 16.04 21.22
C VAL A 178 29.01 15.28 20.67
N GLY A 179 28.21 14.71 21.57
CA GLY A 179 27.10 13.79 21.25
C GLY A 179 27.23 12.48 22.00
N ASN A 180 26.54 11.44 21.54
CA ASN A 180 26.69 10.09 22.10
C ASN A 180 27.90 9.40 21.46
N SER A 181 28.79 8.83 22.28
CA SER A 181 29.97 8.09 21.81
C SER A 181 29.63 6.75 21.14
N SER A 182 28.38 6.31 21.24
CA SER A 182 27.87 5.14 20.54
C SER A 182 26.38 5.30 20.20
N ILE A 183 25.94 4.60 19.16
CA ILE A 183 24.55 4.51 18.70
C ILE A 183 24.18 3.04 18.48
N THR A 184 22.90 2.70 18.63
CA THR A 184 22.41 1.31 18.58
C THR A 184 21.37 1.16 17.48
N CYS A 185 21.43 0.07 16.70
CA CYS A 185 20.44 -0.24 15.68
C CYS A 185 19.08 -0.59 16.33
N GLY A 186 18.04 0.14 15.96
CA GLY A 186 16.68 0.05 16.48
C GLY A 186 15.80 -0.97 15.75
N GLU A 187 14.54 -1.07 16.19
CA GLU A 187 13.64 -2.15 15.74
C GLU A 187 13.02 -1.94 14.35
N TYR A 188 13.20 -0.77 13.71
CA TYR A 188 12.73 -0.46 12.36
C TYR A 188 13.86 0.05 11.43
N GLY A 189 15.11 -0.32 11.73
CA GLY A 189 16.29 0.07 10.96
C GLY A 189 16.81 1.50 11.23
N GLU A 190 16.28 2.19 12.25
CA GLU A 190 16.76 3.51 12.68
C GLU A 190 17.76 3.42 13.84
N TYR A 191 18.68 4.38 13.96
CA TYR A 191 19.57 4.44 15.11
C TYR A 191 18.94 5.13 16.32
N SER A 192 19.24 4.62 17.53
CA SER A 192 18.81 5.17 18.82
C SER A 192 19.29 6.60 19.11
N SER A 193 20.18 7.16 18.28
CA SER A 193 20.68 8.52 18.34
C SER A 193 21.35 8.93 17.01
N PRO A 194 21.44 10.23 16.69
CA PRO A 194 22.28 10.70 15.59
C PRO A 194 23.78 10.50 15.91
N PRO A 195 24.66 10.38 14.89
CA PRO A 195 26.10 10.36 15.09
C PRO A 195 26.64 11.61 15.81
N PRO A 196 27.74 11.49 16.57
CA PRO A 196 28.39 12.62 17.25
C PRO A 196 29.24 13.47 16.29
N ILE A 197 29.67 14.64 16.77
CA ILE A 197 30.51 15.59 16.03
C ILE A 197 31.86 15.75 16.77
N CYS A 198 32.96 15.74 16.02
CA CYS A 198 34.31 15.99 16.54
C CYS A 198 34.70 17.46 16.36
N ILE A 199 34.89 18.21 17.46
CA ILE A 199 35.27 19.63 17.43
C ILE A 199 36.70 19.87 17.93
N VAL A 200 37.42 20.82 17.33
CA VAL A 200 38.79 21.15 17.78
C VAL A 200 38.80 21.67 19.23
N MET A 201 39.77 21.20 20.01
CA MET A 201 39.97 21.69 21.37
C MET A 201 40.65 23.06 21.34
N THR A 202 39.86 24.15 21.34
CA THR A 202 40.38 25.52 21.46
C THR A 202 40.92 25.75 22.86
N THR A 203 42.21 25.48 23.07
CA THR A 203 42.92 25.87 24.29
C THR A 203 42.83 27.39 24.45
N PRO A 204 42.48 27.91 25.64
CA PRO A 204 42.47 29.35 25.89
C PRO A 204 43.91 29.87 25.94
N THR A 205 44.43 30.24 24.76
CA THR A 205 45.71 30.93 24.63
C THR A 205 45.63 32.25 25.38
N GLU A 206 46.64 32.58 26.19
CA GLU A 206 46.57 33.68 27.14
C GLU A 206 46.13 35.00 26.50
N ALA A 207 45.09 35.62 27.07
CA ALA A 207 44.57 36.90 26.62
C ALA A 207 45.61 38.00 26.89
N SER A 208 46.35 38.39 25.85
CA SER A 208 47.45 39.35 25.95
C SER A 208 47.02 40.68 26.57
N THR A 209 47.57 40.97 27.75
CA THR A 209 47.27 42.17 28.56
C THR A 209 47.48 43.46 27.77
N THR A 210 46.38 44.10 27.35
CA THR A 210 46.40 45.45 26.79
C THR A 210 45.73 46.42 27.77
N THR A 211 46.52 46.93 28.71
CA THR A 211 46.09 47.89 29.74
C THR A 211 45.59 49.19 29.11
N ASN A 212 44.29 49.47 29.20
CA ASN A 212 43.72 50.77 28.86
C ASN A 212 43.00 51.41 30.06
N LYS A 213 43.80 52.16 30.82
CA LYS A 213 43.48 53.41 31.55
C LYS A 213 42.05 53.53 32.14
N ALA A 214 41.97 53.39 33.46
CA ALA A 214 40.74 53.65 34.22
C ALA A 214 40.19 55.08 34.07
N THR A 215 38.86 55.22 34.18
CA THR A 215 38.15 56.48 34.43
C THR A 215 36.95 56.18 35.32
N THR A 216 37.03 56.55 36.60
CA THR A 216 35.90 56.73 37.54
C THR A 216 35.03 57.89 36.99
N THR A 217 33.71 57.97 37.11
CA THR A 217 32.70 57.47 38.10
C THR A 217 31.45 56.96 37.34
N ASP A 218 30.36 56.42 37.91
CA ASP A 218 29.72 56.62 39.22
C ASP A 218 28.89 55.41 39.71
N THR A 219 28.34 55.47 40.94
CA THR A 219 27.70 54.31 41.62
C THR A 219 26.22 54.51 41.99
N THR A 220 25.30 53.76 41.36
CA THR A 220 23.91 53.56 41.83
C THR A 220 23.35 52.15 41.54
N THR A 221 23.79 51.18 42.36
CA THR A 221 22.96 50.18 43.09
C THR A 221 21.60 49.62 42.56
N VAL A 222 21.43 48.30 42.76
CA VAL A 222 20.19 47.48 42.95
C VAL A 222 19.46 46.84 41.73
N SER A 223 19.01 45.58 41.95
CA SER A 223 17.91 44.83 41.30
C SER A 223 18.05 44.17 39.90
N THR A 224 18.82 43.08 39.88
CA THR A 224 18.36 41.70 39.53
C THR A 224 17.26 41.43 38.47
N ARG A 225 17.62 40.54 37.52
CA ARG A 225 16.80 39.44 36.94
C ARG A 225 15.85 39.72 35.75
N SER A 226 16.47 40.08 34.63
CA SER A 226 16.23 39.59 33.25
C SER A 226 14.96 38.76 32.93
N HIS A 227 14.08 39.31 32.07
CA HIS A 227 13.10 38.56 31.25
C HIS A 227 12.75 39.33 29.95
N VAL A 228 13.41 39.00 28.82
CA VAL A 228 13.12 39.47 27.44
C VAL A 228 13.68 38.36 26.52
N ILE A 229 12.93 37.48 25.83
CA ILE A 229 11.85 37.66 24.82
C ILE A 229 12.28 38.55 23.65
N ILE A 230 12.89 37.95 22.62
CA ILE A 230 13.18 38.62 21.35
C ILE A 230 12.47 37.88 20.21
N THR A 231 11.35 38.43 19.75
CA THR A 231 10.91 38.31 18.36
C THR A 231 11.61 39.40 17.53
N LEU A 232 11.88 39.16 16.25
CA LEU A 232 12.65 40.09 15.41
C LEU A 232 11.97 40.33 14.05
N THR A 233 11.72 41.61 13.75
CA THR A 233 11.00 42.06 12.54
C THR A 233 11.89 42.90 11.61
N LYS A 234 12.17 42.37 10.42
CA LYS A 234 12.24 43.03 9.09
C LYS A 234 12.61 44.53 8.98
N ALA A 235 13.79 44.82 8.41
CA ALA A 235 14.16 45.96 7.53
C ALA A 235 15.54 45.63 6.88
N SER A 236 15.94 45.93 5.62
CA SER A 236 15.98 47.20 4.85
C SER A 236 16.95 48.24 5.44
N THR A 237 17.97 48.80 4.76
CA THR A 237 18.49 48.60 3.37
C THR A 237 20.05 48.82 3.36
N THR A 238 20.84 49.32 2.38
CA THR A 238 20.65 50.17 1.15
C THR A 238 21.85 50.04 0.15
N THR A 239 21.79 50.80 -0.95
CA THR A 239 22.65 50.94 -2.17
C THR A 239 24.12 51.35 -2.01
N ASN A 240 24.99 51.01 -2.99
CA ASN A 240 25.77 52.01 -3.77
C ASN A 240 26.30 51.48 -5.13
N LYS A 241 26.91 52.34 -5.98
CA LYS A 241 26.99 52.20 -7.46
C LYS A 241 28.39 52.48 -8.06
N ALA A 242 28.75 51.76 -9.14
CA ALA A 242 29.95 51.95 -9.99
C ALA A 242 29.65 51.81 -11.51
N THR A 243 30.65 51.98 -12.41
CA THR A 243 30.45 52.30 -13.85
C THR A 243 31.64 51.90 -14.79
N THR A 244 31.37 51.61 -16.08
CA THR A 244 32.28 51.66 -17.30
C THR A 244 33.42 50.60 -17.45
N THR A 245 33.95 50.23 -18.65
CA THR A 245 33.83 50.77 -20.05
C THR A 245 34.06 49.69 -21.17
N ASP A 246 33.38 49.86 -22.31
CA ASP A 246 33.69 49.59 -23.75
C ASP A 246 34.70 48.55 -24.29
N MET A 247 34.34 47.85 -25.39
CA MET A 247 34.81 48.19 -26.78
C MET A 247 34.14 47.36 -27.94
N THR A 248 34.35 47.83 -29.18
CA THR A 248 33.67 47.50 -30.46
C THR A 248 34.06 46.14 -31.11
N THR A 249 33.37 45.61 -32.14
CA THR A 249 33.45 46.02 -33.58
C THR A 249 32.40 45.28 -34.46
N ALA A 250 32.04 45.86 -35.62
CA ALA A 250 30.94 45.42 -36.50
C ALA A 250 31.40 44.83 -37.86
N SER A 251 30.46 44.29 -38.64
CA SER A 251 30.64 43.96 -40.07
C SER A 251 29.35 44.26 -40.87
N ASN A 252 29.50 44.74 -42.11
CA ASN A 252 28.42 45.29 -42.95
C ASN A 252 28.05 44.37 -44.13
N ARG A 253 26.78 44.42 -44.55
CA ARG A 253 26.40 44.33 -45.99
C ARG A 253 25.11 45.09 -46.26
N SER A 254 24.88 45.45 -47.53
CA SER A 254 24.39 46.80 -47.87
C SER A 254 23.35 46.86 -48.98
N HIS A 255 22.37 47.76 -48.81
CA HIS A 255 21.60 48.47 -49.84
C HIS A 255 20.75 47.69 -50.87
N GLY A 256 19.44 47.91 -50.80
CA GLY A 256 18.46 47.78 -51.89
C GLY A 256 17.23 48.61 -51.54
N ARG A 257 16.81 49.55 -52.40
CA ARG A 257 15.76 50.54 -52.10
C ARG A 257 14.74 50.64 -53.22
N ILE A 258 13.45 50.54 -52.86
CA ILE A 258 12.31 51.05 -53.65
C ILE A 258 11.32 51.73 -52.70
N VAL A 259 10.40 52.52 -53.26
CA VAL A 259 9.59 53.51 -52.54
C VAL A 259 8.11 53.29 -52.82
N GLU A 260 7.28 53.26 -51.78
CA GLU A 260 5.83 53.46 -51.89
C GLU A 260 5.33 54.47 -50.84
N LYS A 261 4.10 54.98 -51.04
CA LYS A 261 3.49 56.08 -50.28
C LYS A 261 2.76 55.59 -49.01
N PRO A 262 2.47 56.49 -48.04
CA PRO A 262 1.90 56.08 -46.76
C PRO A 262 0.42 55.73 -46.84
N THR A 263 0.02 54.69 -46.11
CA THR A 263 -1.37 54.38 -45.76
C THR A 263 -1.51 54.37 -44.23
N ASN A 264 -2.57 54.98 -43.71
CA ASN A 264 -2.84 54.95 -42.27
C ASN A 264 -3.24 53.53 -41.83
N GLY A 265 -2.58 53.02 -40.79
CA GLY A 265 -2.85 51.68 -40.23
C GLY A 265 -2.56 51.61 -38.74
N SER A 266 -3.52 52.01 -37.91
CA SER A 266 -3.42 52.09 -36.45
C SER A 266 -3.52 50.70 -35.77
N SER A 267 -2.70 49.74 -36.21
CA SER A 267 -2.85 48.31 -35.84
C SER A 267 -1.65 47.73 -35.09
N SER A 268 -0.44 48.28 -35.24
CA SER A 268 0.79 47.65 -34.71
C SER A 268 0.86 47.61 -33.18
N ILE A 269 0.41 48.66 -32.48
CA ILE A 269 0.42 48.69 -31.00
C ILE A 269 -0.54 47.64 -30.44
N VAL A 270 -1.76 47.55 -31.00
CA VAL A 270 -2.77 46.57 -30.59
C VAL A 270 -2.28 45.15 -30.83
N GLY A 271 -1.65 44.88 -31.98
CA GLY A 271 -1.02 43.59 -32.28
C GLY A 271 0.07 43.20 -31.29
N ILE A 272 0.98 44.13 -30.95
CA ILE A 272 2.05 43.88 -29.96
C ILE A 272 1.45 43.63 -28.57
N CYS A 273 0.45 44.41 -28.14
CA CYS A 273 -0.25 44.19 -26.87
C CYS A 273 -0.92 42.81 -26.82
N ILE A 274 -1.59 42.37 -27.90
CA ILE A 274 -2.19 41.02 -27.98
C ILE A 274 -1.11 39.94 -27.86
N VAL A 275 0.01 40.06 -28.58
CA VAL A 275 1.12 39.08 -28.48
C VAL A 275 1.70 39.02 -27.07
N VAL A 276 1.93 40.16 -26.41
CA VAL A 276 2.42 40.20 -25.02
C VAL A 276 1.41 39.60 -24.04
N ILE A 277 0.11 39.90 -24.19
CA ILE A 277 -0.95 39.30 -23.37
C ILE A 277 -1.00 37.78 -23.56
N CYS A 278 -0.96 37.29 -24.80
CA CYS A 278 -0.90 35.85 -25.09
C CYS A 278 0.32 35.19 -24.46
N ILE A 279 1.51 35.80 -24.55
CA ILE A 279 2.74 35.29 -23.90
C ILE A 279 2.57 35.23 -22.37
N VAL A 280 2.05 36.29 -21.74
CA VAL A 280 1.80 36.31 -20.29
C VAL A 280 0.79 35.24 -19.86
N VAL A 281 -0.29 35.03 -20.62
CA VAL A 281 -1.28 33.97 -20.36
C VAL A 281 -0.68 32.58 -20.54
N ILE A 282 0.17 32.37 -21.55
CA ILE A 282 0.88 31.08 -21.76
C ILE A 282 1.86 30.82 -20.59
N PHE A 283 2.67 31.81 -20.18
CA PHE A 283 3.56 31.66 -19.02
C PHE A 283 2.79 31.41 -17.72
N ALA A 284 1.67 32.10 -17.48
CA ALA A 284 0.80 31.84 -16.33
C ALA A 284 0.23 30.41 -16.36
N GLY A 285 -0.22 29.93 -17.52
CA GLY A 285 -0.68 28.56 -17.72
C GLY A 285 0.41 27.52 -17.43
N ILE A 286 1.63 27.74 -17.95
CA ILE A 286 2.79 26.87 -17.67
C ILE A 286 3.10 26.84 -16.17
N VAL A 287 3.13 28.01 -15.50
CA VAL A 287 3.38 28.08 -14.05
C VAL A 287 2.31 27.33 -13.25
N VAL A 288 1.02 27.46 -13.61
CA VAL A 288 -0.07 26.70 -12.97
C VAL A 288 0.09 25.19 -13.21
N ILE A 289 0.44 24.76 -14.43
CA ILE A 289 0.69 23.34 -14.74
C ILE A 289 1.89 22.80 -13.95
N CYS A 290 2.98 23.57 -13.82
CA CYS A 290 4.13 23.19 -13.01
C CYS A 290 3.78 23.08 -11.52
N ILE A 291 2.99 24.02 -10.97
CA ILE A 291 2.53 23.97 -9.57
C ILE A 291 1.64 22.74 -9.34
N LEU A 292 0.69 22.46 -10.24
CA LEU A 292 -0.16 21.27 -10.17
C LEU A 292 0.67 19.98 -10.26
N GLY A 293 1.66 19.91 -11.14
CA GLY A 293 2.58 18.78 -11.24
C GLY A 293 3.40 18.57 -9.95
N ILE A 294 3.92 19.64 -9.36
CA ILE A 294 4.63 19.57 -8.06
C ILE A 294 3.69 19.09 -6.94
N VAL A 295 2.44 19.60 -6.88
CA VAL A 295 1.45 19.14 -5.90
C VAL A 295 1.13 17.66 -6.09
N VAL A 296 0.93 17.17 -7.32
CA VAL A 296 0.71 15.75 -7.60
C VAL A 296 1.91 14.90 -7.17
N VAL A 297 3.14 15.33 -7.44
CA VAL A 297 4.36 14.62 -6.99
C VAL A 297 4.49 14.60 -5.47
N VAL A 298 4.24 15.72 -4.78
CA VAL A 298 4.27 15.79 -3.31
C VAL A 298 3.19 14.89 -2.70
N VAL A 299 1.97 14.92 -3.23
CA VAL A 299 0.87 14.04 -2.79
C VAL A 299 1.22 12.56 -3.03
N ALA A 300 1.79 12.22 -4.20
CA ALA A 300 2.23 10.85 -4.48
C ALA A 300 3.35 10.38 -3.54
N VAL A 301 4.32 11.25 -3.20
CA VAL A 301 5.39 10.93 -2.23
C VAL A 301 4.86 10.79 -0.80
N VAL A 302 3.88 11.62 -0.40
CA VAL A 302 3.21 11.49 0.91
C VAL A 302 2.40 10.20 0.99
N ILE A 303 1.62 9.87 -0.05
CA ILE A 303 0.88 8.61 -0.15
C ILE A 303 1.85 7.42 -0.14
N TRP A 304 2.95 7.48 -0.89
CA TRP A 304 3.95 6.41 -0.92
C TRP A 304 4.64 6.20 0.43
N LYS A 305 5.00 7.27 1.15
CA LYS A 305 5.50 7.16 2.54
C LYS A 305 4.45 6.57 3.49
N TYR A 306 3.19 6.99 3.38
CA TYR A 306 2.09 6.49 4.20
C TYR A 306 1.80 5.00 3.96
N LEU A 307 1.84 4.56 2.69
CA LEU A 307 1.70 3.16 2.31
C LEU A 307 2.92 2.33 2.74
N LYS A 308 4.15 2.85 2.59
CA LYS A 308 5.37 2.17 3.10
C LYS A 308 5.29 1.93 4.61
N GLN A 309 4.86 2.93 5.39
CA GLN A 309 4.64 2.76 6.85
C GLN A 309 3.45 1.87 7.23
N ARG A 310 2.62 1.43 6.27
CA ARG A 310 1.52 0.47 6.49
C ARG A 310 1.81 -0.96 6.02
N GLY A 311 2.98 -1.22 5.43
CA GLY A 311 3.43 -2.58 5.09
C GLY A 311 2.47 -3.36 4.16
N SER A 312 1.73 -2.67 3.29
CA SER A 312 0.70 -3.30 2.44
C SER A 312 0.90 -2.98 0.96
N TYR A 313 1.35 -3.99 0.21
CA TYR A 313 1.27 -4.05 -1.25
C TYR A 313 0.04 -4.88 -1.67
N ASP A 314 -1.15 -4.52 -1.18
CA ASP A 314 -2.40 -5.24 -1.52
C ASP A 314 -3.11 -4.61 -2.74
N THR A 315 -2.81 -5.10 -3.94
CA THR A 315 -3.62 -4.85 -5.14
C THR A 315 -4.84 -5.76 -5.18
N GLY A 316 -5.73 -5.63 -4.18
CA GLY A 316 -6.91 -6.47 -4.01
C GLY A 316 -8.11 -5.84 -3.28
N GLU A 317 -7.94 -4.69 -2.60
CA GLU A 317 -8.95 -4.19 -1.64
C GLU A 317 -10.17 -3.46 -2.26
N GLU A 318 -10.24 -3.27 -3.59
CA GLU A 318 -11.32 -2.50 -4.25
C GLU A 318 -12.64 -3.26 -4.49
N LEU A 319 -12.76 -4.53 -4.06
CA LEU A 319 -13.99 -5.31 -4.22
C LEU A 319 -14.98 -5.19 -3.04
N ARG A 320 -14.51 -4.99 -1.80
CA ARG A 320 -15.40 -5.00 -0.62
C ARG A 320 -16.30 -3.78 -0.48
N ALA A 321 -15.92 -2.62 -1.06
CA ALA A 321 -16.70 -1.38 -0.95
C ALA A 321 -18.03 -1.37 -1.74
N LYS A 322 -18.39 -2.46 -2.44
CA LYS A 322 -19.54 -2.52 -3.36
C LYS A 322 -20.68 -3.45 -2.94
N GLU A 323 -20.48 -4.36 -1.99
CA GLU A 323 -21.52 -5.32 -1.59
C GLU A 323 -22.37 -4.80 -0.42
N ASP A 324 -21.77 -4.10 0.56
CA ASP A 324 -22.50 -3.53 1.72
C ASP A 324 -23.52 -2.44 1.33
N LEU A 325 -23.41 -1.85 0.14
CA LEU A 325 -24.34 -0.84 -0.37
C LEU A 325 -25.61 -1.41 -1.04
N LEU A 326 -25.72 -2.74 -1.19
CA LEU A 326 -26.88 -3.40 -1.83
C LEU A 326 -27.86 -4.06 -0.84
N LEU A 327 -27.53 -4.11 0.46
CA LEU A 327 -28.35 -4.80 1.47
C LEU A 327 -29.34 -3.90 2.25
N ILE A 328 -29.48 -2.62 1.86
CA ILE A 328 -30.34 -1.62 2.56
C ILE A 328 -31.52 -1.13 1.68
N GLN A 329 -31.98 -1.94 0.72
CA GLN A 329 -33.16 -1.63 -0.13
C GLN A 329 -34.20 -2.77 -0.22
N SER A 330 -34.30 -3.63 0.79
CA SER A 330 -35.34 -4.67 0.87
C SER A 330 -35.95 -4.78 2.28
N VAL A 331 -36.67 -3.72 2.69
CA VAL A 331 -37.65 -3.68 3.80
C VAL A 331 -38.85 -2.87 3.32
#